data_AF-A0A7K3QVE4-F1
#
_entry.id   AF-A0A7K3QVE4-F1
#
_cell.length_a   1.000
_cell.length_b   1.000
_cell.length_c   1.000
_cell.angle_alpha   90.00
_cell.angle_beta   90.00
_cell.angle_gamma   90.00
#
_symmetry.space_group_name_H-M   'P 1'
#
loop_
_entity.id
_entity.type
_entity.pdbx_description
1 polymer ?
#
loop_
_entity_poly.entity_id
_entity_poly.type
_entity_poly.pdbx_seq_one_letter_code
_entity_poly.pdbx_strand_id
1 'polypeptide(L)' 'PGVAGADTRLGGRRTSPALRAGLRLEPDASPAATLADFAAHPLGAARDSTGIETLPTEVRLRKVRHKADRVS' A
#
# COMPACT_ATOMS: atom_id res chain seq x y z
N PRO A 1 -2.26 2.13 -9.93
CA PRO A 1 -3.59 2.58 -10.42
C PRO A 1 -4.68 2.42 -9.34
N GLY A 2 -5.57 3.41 -9.18
CA GLY A 2 -6.66 3.34 -8.21
C GLY A 2 -6.29 3.70 -6.76
N VAL A 3 -5.21 4.46 -6.54
CA VAL A 3 -4.80 4.98 -5.22
C VAL A 3 -4.99 6.49 -5.23
N ALA A 4 -5.92 6.98 -4.42
CA ALA A 4 -6.19 8.39 -4.18
C ALA A 4 -5.15 9.05 -3.27
N GLY A 5 -4.45 8.25 -2.46
CA GLY A 5 -3.34 8.73 -1.66
C GLY A 5 -2.61 7.60 -0.97
N ALA A 6 -1.31 7.81 -0.75
CA ALA A 6 -0.46 6.86 -0.07
C ALA A 6 0.35 7.55 1.03
N ASP A 7 0.45 6.90 2.18
CA ASP A 7 1.39 7.23 3.23
C ASP A 7 2.30 6.03 3.46
N THR A 8 3.61 6.25 3.49
CA THR A 8 4.60 5.18 3.69
C THR A 8 5.60 5.60 4.75
N ARG A 9 5.95 4.64 5.61
CA ARG A 9 6.98 4.81 6.62
C ARG A 9 7.87 3.58 6.64
N LEU A 10 9.13 3.77 6.29
CA LEU A 10 10.20 2.82 6.55
C LEU A 10 10.85 3.18 7.89
N GLY A 11 10.76 2.28 8.87
CA GLY A 11 11.29 2.47 10.21
C GLY A 11 11.96 1.20 10.73
N GLY A 12 12.07 1.08 12.06
CA GLY A 12 12.74 -0.05 12.70
C GLY A 12 14.22 0.21 12.97
N ARG A 13 15.01 -0.86 13.15
CA ARG A 13 16.46 -0.77 13.35
C ARG A 13 17.18 -0.88 12.00
N ARG A 14 18.42 -0.38 11.94
CA ARG A 14 19.27 -0.42 10.74
C ARG A 14 19.40 -1.83 10.13
N THR A 15 19.41 -2.88 10.95
CA THR A 15 19.52 -4.29 10.53
C THR A 15 18.18 -5.04 10.53
N SER A 16 17.10 -4.38 10.91
CA SER A 16 15.76 -4.97 10.98
C SER A 16 14.72 -3.88 10.69
N PRO A 17 14.73 -3.32 9.48
CA PRO A 17 13.76 -2.31 9.10
C PRO A 17 12.37 -2.95 8.95
N ALA A 18 11.33 -2.13 9.06
CA ALA A 18 9.94 -2.52 8.85
C ALA A 18 9.21 -1.43 8.05
N LEU A 19 8.37 -1.87 7.12
CA LEU A 19 7.56 -1.00 6.28
C LEU A 19 6.12 -0.95 6.79
N ARG A 20 5.57 0.25 6.88
CA ARG A 20 4.13 0.48 7.08
C ARG A 20 3.61 1.34 5.95
N ALA A 21 2.53 0.92 5.32
CA ALA A 21 1.89 1.65 4.23
C ALA A 21 0.38 1.79 4.45
N GLY A 22 -0.13 3.01 4.33
CA GLY A 22 -1.54 3.32 4.20
C GLY A 22 -1.87 3.63 2.74
N LEU A 23 -2.81 2.89 2.15
CA LEU A 23 -3.28 3.14 0.79
C LEU A 23 -4.77 3.53 0.83
N ARG A 24 -5.06 4.77 0.44
CA ARG A 24 -6.42 5.23 0.17
C ARG A 24 -6.75 4.92 -1.28
N LEU A 25 -7.77 4.10 -1.46
CA LEU A 25 -8.20 3.62 -2.77
C LEU A 25 -9.23 4.56 -3.37
N GLU A 26 -9.12 4.80 -4.67
CA GLU A 26 -10.20 5.40 -5.45
C GLU A 26 -11.50 4.57 -5.30
N PRO A 27 -12.69 5.16 -5.46
CA PRO A 27 -13.96 4.49 -5.16
C PRO A 27 -14.18 3.18 -5.94
N ASP A 28 -13.78 3.16 -7.20
CA ASP A 28 -13.90 2.05 -8.15
C ASP A 28 -12.69 1.10 -8.15
N ALA A 29 -11.65 1.42 -7.37
CA ALA A 29 -10.45 0.61 -7.33
C ALA A 29 -10.67 -0.76 -6.66
N SER A 30 -10.05 -1.78 -7.24
CA SER A 30 -9.98 -3.13 -6.69
C SER A 30 -8.88 -3.22 -5.62
N PRO A 31 -9.22 -3.52 -4.35
CA PRO A 31 -8.23 -3.65 -3.29
C PRO A 31 -7.17 -4.72 -3.58
N ALA A 32 -7.59 -5.83 -4.17
CA ALA A 32 -6.69 -6.94 -4.50
C ALA A 32 -5.69 -6.55 -5.58
N ALA A 33 -6.16 -5.90 -6.66
CA ALA A 33 -5.29 -5.42 -7.73
C ALA A 33 -4.31 -4.35 -7.22
N THR A 34 -4.78 -3.42 -6.39
CA THR A 34 -3.92 -2.40 -5.79
C THR A 34 -2.87 -3.00 -4.84
N LEU A 35 -3.24 -3.98 -4.02
CA LEU A 35 -2.29 -4.65 -3.13
C LEU A 35 -1.23 -5.44 -3.93
N ALA A 36 -1.65 -6.12 -5.00
CA ALA A 36 -0.74 -6.87 -5.87
C ALA A 36 0.26 -5.92 -6.57
N ASP A 37 -0.23 -4.80 -7.11
CA ASP A 37 0.61 -3.78 -7.75
C ASP A 37 1.61 -3.16 -6.75
N PHE A 38 1.14 -2.83 -5.54
CA PHE A 38 2.01 -2.34 -4.46
C PHE A 38 3.09 -3.34 -4.08
N ALA A 39 2.74 -4.62 -3.98
CA ALA A 39 3.65 -5.69 -3.60
C ALA A 39 4.71 -5.96 -4.69
N ALA A 40 4.32 -5.91 -5.96
CA ALA A 40 5.21 -6.16 -7.09
C ALA A 40 6.19 -5.00 -7.33
N HIS A 41 5.74 -3.76 -7.18
CA HIS A 41 6.51 -2.59 -7.58
C HIS A 41 7.11 -1.84 -6.37
N PRO A 42 6.38 -0.99 -5.62
CA PRO A 42 6.93 -0.28 -4.46
C PRO A 42 7.63 -1.15 -3.42
N LEU A 43 7.02 -2.27 -3.03
CA LEU A 43 7.59 -3.15 -2.01
C LEU A 43 8.81 -3.92 -2.54
N GLY A 44 8.81 -4.31 -3.82
CA GLY A 44 9.98 -4.90 -4.48
C GLY A 44 11.18 -3.95 -4.42
N ALA A 45 10.99 -2.71 -4.88
CA ALA A 45 12.04 -1.69 -4.84
C ALA A 45 12.54 -1.38 -3.42
N ALA A 46 11.66 -1.40 -2.42
CA ALA A 46 12.04 -1.21 -1.02
C ALA A 46 12.92 -2.36 -0.49
N ARG A 47 12.63 -3.61 -0.88
CA ARG A 47 13.45 -4.78 -0.53
C ARG A 47 14.84 -4.69 -1.16
N ASP A 48 14.88 -4.38 -2.45
CA ASP A 48 16.14 -4.22 -3.18
C ASP A 48 17.00 -3.10 -2.58
N SER A 49 16.39 -1.98 -2.19
CA SER A 49 17.09 -0.84 -1.59
C SER A 49 17.58 -1.09 -0.17
N THR A 50 16.89 -1.95 0.60
CA THR A 50 17.26 -2.25 1.98
C THR A 50 18.23 -3.42 2.09
N GLY A 51 18.38 -4.22 1.03
CA GLY A 51 19.33 -5.34 0.97
C GLY A 51 19.02 -6.47 1.95
N ILE A 52 17.78 -6.54 2.46
CA ILE A 52 17.33 -7.57 3.40
C ILE A 52 16.33 -8.51 2.72
N GLU A 53 16.48 -9.82 2.93
CA GLU A 53 15.62 -10.83 2.30
C GLU A 53 14.15 -10.73 2.75
N THR A 54 13.91 -10.40 4.01
CA THR A 54 12.57 -10.32 4.58
C THR A 54 12.33 -8.96 5.19
N LEU A 55 11.55 -8.12 4.50
CA LEU A 55 11.08 -6.83 4.99
C LEU A 55 9.65 -6.97 5.55
N PRO A 56 9.48 -7.02 6.88
CA PRO A 56 8.17 -7.04 7.51
C PRO A 56 7.35 -5.84 7.03
N THR A 57 6.16 -6.11 6.50
CA THR A 57 5.33 -5.10 5.86
C THR A 57 3.89 -5.19 6.36
N GLU A 58 3.36 -4.08 6.86
CA GLU A 58 1.94 -3.91 7.17
C GLU A 58 1.32 -2.95 6.15
N VAL A 59 0.28 -3.39 5.45
CA VAL A 59 -0.47 -2.57 4.50
C VAL A 59 -1.90 -2.38 4.99
N ARG A 60 -2.33 -1.13 5.15
CA ARG A 60 -3.70 -0.77 5.49
C ARG A 60 -4.39 -0.18 4.27
N LEU A 61 -5.40 -0.88 3.78
CA LEU A 61 -6.25 -0.43 2.67
C LEU A 61 -7.48 0.27 3.21
N ARG A 62 -7.78 1.46 2.69
CA ARG A 62 -9.03 2.20 2.99
C ARG A 62 -9.69 2.63 1.70
N LYS A 63 -10.91 2.18 1.44
CA LYS A 63 -11.75 2.77 0.39
C LYS A 63 -12.33 4.09 0.89
N VAL A 64 -12.33 5.14 0.07
CA VAL A 64 -13.23 6.28 0.31
C VAL A 64 -14.66 5.79 0.12
N ARG A 65 -15.51 5.97 1.14
CA ARG A 65 -16.89 5.47 1.14
C ARG A 65 -17.75 6.34 0.22
N HIS A 66 -18.24 5.80 -0.89
CA HIS A 66 -19.38 6.41 -1.59
C HIS A 66 -20.67 6.02 -0.87
N LYS A 67 -21.45 7.02 -0.44
CA LYS A 67 -22.90 6.83 -0.29
C LYS A 67 -23.42 6.55 -1.71
N ALA A 68 -24.24 5.52 -1.88
CA ALA A 68 -24.77 5.16 -3.20
C ALA A 68 -25.43 6.37 -3.86
N ASP A 69 -25.03 6.69 -5.09
CA ASP A 69 -25.74 7.66 -5.92
C ASP A 69 -27.12 7.09 -6.23
N ARG A 70 -28.16 7.86 -5.88
CA ARG A 70 -29.53 7.46 -6.13
C ARG A 70 -29.83 7.84 -7.58
N VAL A 71 -29.82 6.84 -8.45
CA VAL A 71 -30.33 6.98 -9.83
C VAL A 71 -31.77 7.52 -9.72
N SER A 72 -31.99 8.71 -10.26
CA SER A 72 -33.30 9.37 -10.39
C SER A 72 -33.67 9.42 -11.86
#